data_AF-A0A7X0VAY9-F1
#
_entry.id   AF-A0A7X0VAY9-F1
#
_cell.length_a   1.000
_cell.length_b   1.000
_cell.length_c   1.000
_cell.angle_alpha   90.00
_cell.angle_beta   90.00
_cell.angle_gamma   90.00
#
_symmetry.space_group_name_H-M   'P 1'
#
loop_
_entity.id
_entity.type
_entity.pdbx_description
1 polymer ?
#
loop_
_entity_poly.entity_id
_entity_poly.type
_entity_poly.pdbx_seq_one_letter_code
_entity_poly.pdbx_strand_id
1 'polypeptide(L)'
;MGNVVDGADRLQRRTPWLAAPIAVIYKFFDDQSNYLAAIITYYAFVAIFPLLLLASSIFGFFLQGNPALQQRLLNTTLAQFPIIGDQLGRPEGLQGSTVGVVVGGLAALYGSLGLGQAIQNAMNIAWSVPRNSRPNPILMRVKSLLILLSAGLAVIAVSILSAVGSGTKVLGQDTGSALRWLITLVTVLLVGGVLSLLFRFTVSRKLSFREAAPGAFVVAILWQGLQFIGTYYATHVLTETSNMNKTFGLVLGLIGIIYVASVMALIGIQVNVVLVRHLWPRALLTPFTDAVELTEADRRAYTGYARAQRHKGFETVDVTFDGLPSVPQEAAAPGDTGDADEPTPEADRKAGRA
;
A
#
# COMPACT_ATOMS: atom_id res chain seq x y z
N MET A 1 -10.33 -32.63 -11.14
CA MET A 1 -9.97 -31.41 -10.39
C MET A 1 -11.15 -30.44 -10.21
N GLY A 2 -12.14 -30.37 -11.11
CA GLY A 2 -13.32 -29.47 -10.99
C GLY A 2 -14.06 -29.54 -9.65
N ASN A 3 -14.48 -30.75 -9.20
CA ASN A 3 -15.27 -30.91 -7.98
C ASN A 3 -14.63 -30.35 -6.69
N VAL A 4 -13.29 -30.37 -6.58
CA VAL A 4 -12.57 -29.85 -5.41
C VAL A 4 -12.51 -28.33 -5.44
N VAL A 5 -12.25 -27.76 -6.62
CA VAL A 5 -12.19 -26.31 -6.82
C VAL A 5 -13.57 -25.69 -6.64
N ASP A 6 -14.62 -26.30 -7.20
CA ASP A 6 -16.00 -25.85 -7.02
C ASP A 6 -16.46 -25.96 -5.57
N GLY A 7 -15.99 -26.99 -4.85
CA GLY A 7 -16.22 -27.14 -3.41
C GLY A 7 -15.56 -26.03 -2.60
N ALA A 8 -14.30 -25.72 -2.89
CA ALA A 8 -13.55 -24.64 -2.24
C ALA A 8 -14.16 -23.26 -2.55
N ASP A 9 -14.58 -23.02 -3.79
CA ASP A 9 -15.23 -21.79 -4.22
C ASP A 9 -16.58 -21.61 -3.51
N ARG A 10 -17.41 -22.66 -3.40
CA ARG A 10 -18.66 -22.60 -2.61
C ARG A 10 -18.39 -22.33 -1.13
N LEU A 11 -17.37 -22.94 -0.54
CA LEU A 11 -17.03 -22.74 0.86
C LEU A 11 -16.56 -21.31 1.12
N GLN A 12 -15.70 -20.77 0.26
CA GLN A 12 -15.25 -19.38 0.29
C GLN A 12 -16.44 -18.43 0.19
N ARG A 13 -17.36 -18.66 -0.76
CA ARG A 13 -18.54 -17.79 -0.97
C ARG A 13 -19.49 -17.75 0.22
N ARG A 14 -19.60 -18.86 0.96
CA ARG A 14 -20.43 -18.95 2.17
C ARG A 14 -19.78 -18.36 3.41
N THR A 15 -18.47 -18.11 3.39
CA THR A 15 -17.67 -17.82 4.58
C THR A 15 -16.98 -16.47 4.46
N PRO A 16 -17.59 -15.37 4.97
CA PRO A 16 -17.08 -14.01 4.85
C PRO A 16 -15.62 -13.81 5.27
N TRP A 17 -15.20 -14.48 6.35
CA TRP A 17 -13.84 -14.34 6.90
C TRP A 17 -12.77 -14.99 6.01
N LEU A 18 -13.13 -15.96 5.16
CA LEU A 18 -12.25 -16.53 4.13
C LEU A 18 -12.31 -15.72 2.83
N ALA A 19 -13.51 -15.25 2.46
CA ALA A 19 -13.74 -14.49 1.24
C ALA A 19 -12.99 -13.16 1.21
N ALA A 20 -12.99 -12.41 2.32
CA ALA A 20 -12.38 -11.08 2.36
C ALA A 20 -10.85 -11.09 2.16
N PRO A 21 -10.05 -11.96 2.85
CA PRO A 21 -8.61 -12.07 2.58
C PRO A 21 -8.29 -12.47 1.14
N ILE A 22 -9.04 -13.41 0.55
CA ILE A 22 -8.85 -13.82 -0.85
C ILE A 22 -9.10 -12.64 -1.79
N ALA A 23 -10.17 -11.88 -1.56
CA ALA A 23 -10.46 -10.67 -2.32
C ALA A 23 -9.36 -9.61 -2.19
N VAL A 24 -8.75 -9.45 -1.01
CA VAL A 24 -7.61 -8.54 -0.79
C VAL A 24 -6.40 -8.99 -1.61
N ILE A 25 -6.10 -10.29 -1.62
CA ILE A 25 -5.00 -10.85 -2.42
C ILE A 25 -5.24 -10.59 -3.91
N TYR A 26 -6.42 -10.92 -4.43
CA TYR A 26 -6.75 -10.71 -5.85
C TYR A 26 -6.64 -9.25 -6.22
N LYS A 27 -7.23 -8.37 -5.41
CA LYS A 27 -7.15 -6.94 -5.63
C LYS A 27 -5.71 -6.41 -5.59
N PHE A 28 -4.87 -6.93 -4.69
CA PHE A 28 -3.48 -6.55 -4.60
C PHE A 28 -2.72 -6.85 -5.90
N PHE A 29 -2.97 -8.02 -6.51
CA PHE A 29 -2.38 -8.39 -7.79
C PHE A 29 -3.00 -7.63 -8.98
N ASP A 30 -4.33 -7.49 -9.01
CA ASP A 30 -5.07 -6.73 -10.05
C ASP A 30 -4.55 -5.30 -10.17
N ASP A 31 -4.31 -4.63 -9.03
CA ASP A 31 -3.81 -3.25 -8.99
C ASP A 31 -2.29 -3.15 -9.22
N GLN A 32 -1.61 -4.26 -9.50
CA GLN A 32 -0.15 -4.32 -9.65
C GLN A 32 0.58 -3.77 -8.41
N SER A 33 0.07 -4.08 -7.21
CA SER A 33 0.55 -3.48 -5.95
C SER A 33 2.02 -3.79 -5.68
N ASN A 34 2.58 -4.92 -6.13
CA ASN A 34 4.02 -5.18 -6.05
C ASN A 34 4.86 -4.13 -6.80
N TYR A 35 4.42 -3.72 -8.00
CA TYR A 35 5.10 -2.67 -8.76
C TYR A 35 4.95 -1.31 -8.09
N LEU A 36 3.76 -1.02 -7.52
CA LEU A 36 3.56 0.19 -6.73
C LEU A 36 4.45 0.22 -5.48
N ALA A 37 4.63 -0.91 -4.79
CA ALA A 37 5.54 -1.04 -3.66
C ALA A 37 6.98 -0.74 -4.08
N ALA A 38 7.43 -1.26 -5.21
CA ALA A 38 8.76 -1.00 -5.75
C ALA A 38 8.97 0.49 -6.05
N ILE A 39 7.98 1.16 -6.65
CA ILE A 39 8.04 2.61 -6.93
C ILE A 39 8.08 3.42 -5.63
N ILE A 40 7.24 3.09 -4.64
CA ILE A 40 7.26 3.73 -3.32
C ILE A 40 8.62 3.53 -2.66
N THR A 41 9.19 2.33 -2.75
CA THR A 41 10.50 1.99 -2.19
C THR A 41 11.62 2.82 -2.81
N TYR A 42 11.64 2.92 -4.14
CA TYR A 42 12.60 3.75 -4.85
C TYR A 42 12.56 5.20 -4.38
N TYR A 43 11.37 5.82 -4.37
CA TYR A 43 11.25 7.22 -3.95
C TYR A 43 11.50 7.41 -2.46
N ALA A 44 11.12 6.44 -1.61
CA ALA A 44 11.42 6.48 -0.18
C ALA A 44 12.92 6.41 0.06
N PHE A 45 13.63 5.50 -0.59
CA PHE A 45 15.08 5.37 -0.48
C PHE A 45 15.80 6.65 -0.95
N VAL A 46 15.41 7.21 -2.09
CA VAL A 46 15.95 8.48 -2.59
C VAL A 46 15.64 9.64 -1.64
N ALA A 47 14.49 9.61 -0.95
CA ALA A 47 14.11 10.63 0.02
C ALA A 47 14.85 10.53 1.38
N ILE A 48 15.50 9.41 1.71
CA ILE A 48 16.16 9.25 3.02
C ILE A 48 17.31 10.24 3.22
N PHE A 49 18.29 10.27 2.32
CA PHE A 49 19.47 11.15 2.49
C PHE A 49 19.08 12.61 2.66
N PRO A 50 18.17 13.14 1.82
CA PRO A 50 17.85 14.54 1.96
C PRO A 50 16.93 14.85 3.15
N LEU A 51 16.06 13.92 3.56
CA LEU A 51 15.32 14.05 4.82
C LEU A 51 16.28 14.02 6.02
N LEU A 52 17.35 13.23 5.96
CA LEU A 52 18.40 13.22 6.98
C LEU A 52 19.16 14.56 7.01
N LEU A 53 19.45 15.18 5.86
CA LEU A 53 20.07 16.51 5.81
C LEU A 53 19.15 17.61 6.37
N LEU A 54 17.86 17.53 6.07
CA LEU A 54 16.88 18.45 6.64
C LEU A 54 16.79 18.26 8.16
N ALA A 55 16.72 17.01 8.62
CA ALA A 55 16.70 16.68 10.04
C ALA A 55 17.97 17.18 10.75
N SER A 56 19.16 16.93 10.19
CA SER A 56 20.43 17.39 10.77
C SER A 56 20.53 18.92 10.80
N SER A 57 20.01 19.61 9.80
CA SER A 57 19.95 21.08 9.76
C SER A 57 19.00 21.65 10.82
N ILE A 58 17.80 21.05 10.95
CA ILE A 58 16.81 21.43 11.99
C ILE A 58 17.41 21.20 13.38
N PHE A 59 17.96 20.00 13.63
CA PHE A 59 18.63 19.70 14.89
C PHE A 59 19.80 20.64 15.15
N GLY A 60 20.66 20.89 14.16
CA GLY A 60 21.79 21.80 14.26
C GLY A 60 21.37 23.20 14.69
N PHE A 61 20.28 23.73 14.12
CA PHE A 61 19.71 25.02 14.50
C PHE A 61 19.18 25.02 15.94
N PHE A 62 18.41 24.00 16.36
CA PHE A 62 17.87 23.91 17.72
C PHE A 62 18.93 23.60 18.79
N LEU A 63 20.03 22.95 18.42
CA LEU A 63 21.13 22.58 19.31
C LEU A 63 22.24 23.63 19.36
N GLN A 64 22.19 24.62 18.46
CA GLN A 64 23.17 25.69 18.40
C GLN A 64 23.17 26.45 19.74
N GLY A 65 24.31 26.45 20.43
CA GLY A 65 24.45 27.09 21.74
C GLY A 65 24.10 26.22 22.95
N ASN A 66 23.81 24.92 22.78
CA ASN A 66 23.59 24.00 23.91
C ASN A 66 24.45 22.71 23.82
N PRO A 67 25.75 22.80 24.20
CA PRO A 67 26.70 21.69 24.10
C PRO A 67 26.27 20.45 24.91
N ALA A 68 25.63 20.68 26.06
CA ALA A 68 25.14 19.61 26.94
C ALA A 68 24.02 18.78 26.27
N LEU A 69 23.14 19.42 25.48
CA LEU A 69 22.11 18.73 24.71
C LEU A 69 22.73 17.95 23.54
N GLN A 70 23.73 18.52 22.87
CA GLN A 70 24.48 17.85 21.80
C GLN A 70 25.16 16.55 22.28
N GLN A 71 25.84 16.60 23.43
CA GLN A 71 26.47 15.42 24.04
C GLN A 71 25.45 14.37 24.52
N ARG A 72 24.27 14.79 25.00
CA ARG A 72 23.19 13.87 25.33
C ARG A 72 22.67 13.15 24.08
N LEU A 73 22.52 13.85 22.96
CA LEU A 73 22.07 13.28 21.68
C LEU A 73 23.09 12.32 21.06
N LEU A 74 24.39 12.60 21.21
CA LEU A 74 25.47 11.69 20.84
C LEU A 74 25.41 10.34 21.56
N ASN A 75 24.84 10.30 22.76
CA ASN A 75 24.66 9.08 23.53
C ASN A 75 23.33 8.35 23.24
N THR A 76 22.55 8.82 22.26
CA THR A 76 21.30 8.18 21.84
C THR A 76 21.45 7.40 20.54
N THR A 77 20.42 6.66 20.16
CA THR A 77 20.32 5.93 18.88
C THR A 77 20.50 6.83 17.65
N LEU A 78 20.38 8.15 17.79
CA LEU A 78 20.63 9.10 16.70
C LEU A 78 22.09 9.11 16.23
N ALA A 79 23.04 8.77 17.11
CA ALA A 79 24.45 8.63 16.72
C ALA A 79 24.72 7.40 15.83
N GLN A 80 23.79 6.43 15.79
CA GLN A 80 23.91 5.25 14.93
C GLN A 80 23.55 5.56 13.46
N PHE A 81 23.00 6.74 13.17
CA PHE A 81 22.75 7.16 11.79
C PHE A 81 24.05 7.68 11.16
N PRO A 82 24.53 7.08 10.06
CA PRO A 82 25.89 7.32 9.52
C PRO A 82 26.23 8.80 9.30
N ILE A 83 25.30 9.57 8.76
CA ILE A 83 25.51 11.00 8.44
C ILE A 83 25.55 11.87 9.71
N ILE A 84 24.76 11.51 10.71
CA ILE A 84 24.60 12.29 11.95
C ILE A 84 25.79 12.01 12.89
N GLY A 85 26.16 10.74 13.06
CA GLY A 85 27.31 10.32 13.89
C GLY A 85 28.65 10.87 13.39
N ASP A 86 28.93 10.76 12.09
CA ASP A 86 30.20 11.22 11.51
C ASP A 86 30.37 12.74 11.53
N GLN A 87 29.27 13.50 11.50
CA GLN A 87 29.31 14.97 11.57
C GLN A 87 29.32 15.48 13.01
N LEU A 88 28.66 14.81 13.95
CA LEU A 88 28.69 15.17 15.38
C LEU A 88 30.03 14.81 16.06
N GLY A 89 30.77 13.83 15.56
CA GLY A 89 32.05 13.38 16.12
C GLY A 89 33.27 14.25 15.76
N ARG A 90 33.12 15.26 14.91
CA ARG A 90 34.23 16.14 14.48
C ARG A 90 34.44 17.28 15.49
N PRO A 91 35.71 17.70 15.75
CA PRO A 91 36.01 18.82 16.65
C PRO A 91 35.35 20.14 16.24
N GLU A 92 35.05 20.28 14.95
CA GLU A 92 34.43 21.46 14.37
C GLU A 92 32.89 21.45 14.42
N GLY A 93 32.27 20.33 14.83
CA GLY A 93 30.82 20.12 14.79
C GLY A 93 30.23 20.05 13.36
N LEU A 94 28.92 20.25 13.25
CA LEU A 94 28.20 20.34 11.98
C LEU A 94 28.63 21.60 11.20
N GLN A 95 29.65 21.51 10.34
CA GLN A 95 30.00 22.58 9.41
C GLN A 95 28.99 22.62 8.25
N GLY A 96 28.18 23.68 8.19
CA GLY A 96 27.22 23.87 7.11
C GLY A 96 27.91 24.33 5.82
N SER A 97 27.82 23.54 4.74
CA SER A 97 28.07 24.03 3.38
C SER A 97 26.78 24.61 2.82
N THR A 98 26.69 25.91 2.57
CA THR A 98 25.50 26.54 1.98
C THR A 98 25.12 25.89 0.65
N VAL A 99 26.12 25.53 -0.16
CA VAL A 99 25.91 24.80 -1.43
C VAL A 99 25.38 23.39 -1.17
N GLY A 100 25.95 22.66 -0.21
CA GLY A 100 25.48 21.33 0.18
C GLY A 100 24.05 21.34 0.75
N VAL A 101 23.70 22.35 1.54
CA VAL A 101 22.35 22.55 2.10
C VAL A 101 21.35 22.89 0.99
N VAL A 102 21.71 23.77 0.05
CA VAL A 102 20.83 24.12 -1.07
C VAL A 102 20.64 22.95 -2.03
N VAL A 103 21.72 22.30 -2.48
CA VAL A 103 21.64 21.15 -3.41
C VAL A 103 20.99 19.95 -2.73
N GLY A 104 21.37 19.64 -1.49
CA GLY A 104 20.76 18.58 -0.69
C GLY A 104 19.30 18.86 -0.38
N GLY A 105 18.93 20.11 -0.08
CA GLY A 105 17.56 20.55 0.15
C GLY A 105 16.69 20.46 -1.11
N LEU A 106 17.21 20.83 -2.27
CA LEU A 106 16.51 20.67 -3.56
C LEU A 106 16.33 19.19 -3.91
N ALA A 107 17.35 18.37 -3.72
CA ALA A 107 17.24 16.92 -3.84
C ALA A 107 16.22 16.34 -2.84
N ALA A 108 16.12 16.92 -1.64
CA ALA A 108 15.14 16.53 -0.62
C ALA A 108 13.73 16.81 -1.02
N LEU A 109 13.52 18.02 -1.49
CA LEU A 109 12.25 18.44 -1.97
C LEU A 109 11.83 17.55 -3.15
N TYR A 110 12.74 17.27 -4.08
CA TYR A 110 12.46 16.38 -5.21
C TYR A 110 12.11 14.95 -4.77
N GLY A 111 12.96 14.30 -3.97
CA GLY A 111 12.75 12.93 -3.50
C GLY A 111 11.49 12.78 -2.65
N SER A 112 11.27 13.73 -1.72
CA SER A 112 10.07 13.76 -0.88
C SER A 112 8.81 14.00 -1.71
N LEU A 113 8.81 14.96 -2.63
CA LEU A 113 7.66 15.17 -3.52
C LEU A 113 7.36 13.91 -4.34
N GLY A 114 8.39 13.22 -4.84
CA GLY A 114 8.27 11.94 -5.53
C GLY A 114 7.63 10.85 -4.68
N LEU A 115 8.05 10.70 -3.41
CA LEU A 115 7.47 9.73 -2.48
C LEU A 115 5.98 10.01 -2.23
N GLY A 116 5.63 11.26 -1.91
CA GLY A 116 4.22 11.61 -1.71
C GLY A 116 3.38 11.43 -2.97
N GLN A 117 3.96 11.65 -4.16
CA GLN A 117 3.28 11.40 -5.43
C GLN A 117 3.10 9.90 -5.69
N ALA A 118 4.08 9.06 -5.39
CA ALA A 118 3.99 7.62 -5.49
C ALA A 118 2.90 7.06 -4.58
N ILE A 119 2.85 7.50 -3.31
CA ILE A 119 1.82 7.12 -2.34
C ILE A 119 0.43 7.56 -2.81
N GLN A 120 0.28 8.80 -3.28
CA GLN A 120 -1.00 9.28 -3.81
C GLN A 120 -1.43 8.54 -5.08
N ASN A 121 -0.49 8.19 -5.96
CA ASN A 121 -0.77 7.38 -7.14
C ASN A 121 -1.26 5.99 -6.73
N ALA A 122 -0.57 5.33 -5.79
CA ALA A 122 -0.98 4.03 -5.27
C ALA A 122 -2.38 4.07 -4.64
N MET A 123 -2.68 5.09 -3.84
CA MET A 123 -4.04 5.30 -3.31
C MET A 123 -5.07 5.51 -4.43
N ASN A 124 -4.77 6.35 -5.43
CA ASN A 124 -5.69 6.59 -6.53
C ASN A 124 -5.93 5.32 -7.37
N ILE A 125 -4.92 4.47 -7.57
CA ILE A 125 -5.06 3.18 -8.25
C ILE A 125 -5.90 2.23 -7.41
N ALA A 126 -5.56 2.05 -6.12
CA ALA A 126 -6.27 1.13 -5.24
C ALA A 126 -7.75 1.48 -5.10
N TRP A 127 -8.07 2.78 -4.99
CA TRP A 127 -9.43 3.29 -4.96
C TRP A 127 -10.06 3.44 -6.36
N SER A 128 -9.43 2.97 -7.42
CA SER A 128 -9.91 3.05 -8.82
C SER A 128 -10.42 4.45 -9.17
N VAL A 129 -9.69 5.49 -8.75
CA VAL A 129 -10.05 6.89 -8.97
C VAL A 129 -9.82 7.24 -10.45
N PRO A 130 -10.88 7.67 -11.18
CA PRO A 130 -10.77 8.10 -12.56
C PRO A 130 -9.66 9.13 -12.76
N ARG A 131 -8.87 9.01 -13.84
CA ARG A 131 -7.74 9.93 -14.10
C ARG A 131 -8.17 11.40 -14.15
N ASN A 132 -9.35 11.67 -14.71
CA ASN A 132 -9.91 13.02 -14.78
C ASN A 132 -10.31 13.62 -13.43
N SER A 133 -10.52 12.78 -12.41
CA SER A 133 -10.91 13.19 -11.06
C SER A 133 -9.70 13.30 -10.11
N ARG A 134 -8.49 13.01 -10.59
CA ARG A 134 -7.27 13.17 -9.80
C ARG A 134 -6.91 14.67 -9.72
N PRO A 135 -6.36 15.14 -8.58
CA PRO A 135 -5.91 16.52 -8.45
C PRO A 135 -4.91 16.91 -9.54
N ASN A 136 -4.87 18.19 -9.90
CA ASN A 136 -3.92 18.69 -10.89
C ASN A 136 -2.45 18.51 -10.41
N PRO A 137 -1.46 18.53 -11.31
CA PRO A 137 -0.06 18.23 -10.96
C PRO A 137 0.55 19.14 -9.89
N ILE A 138 0.04 20.36 -9.70
CA ILE A 138 0.52 21.30 -8.68
C ILE A 138 -0.10 20.94 -7.33
N LEU A 139 -1.41 20.76 -7.29
CA LEU A 139 -2.15 20.40 -6.07
C LEU A 139 -1.71 19.02 -5.54
N MET A 140 -1.40 18.08 -6.42
CA MET A 140 -0.80 16.79 -6.04
C MET A 140 0.52 16.98 -5.28
N ARG A 141 1.38 17.91 -5.69
CA ARG A 141 2.67 18.18 -5.01
C ARG A 141 2.47 18.82 -3.64
N VAL A 142 1.56 19.79 -3.53
CA VAL A 142 1.23 20.41 -2.24
C VAL A 142 0.65 19.36 -1.28
N LYS A 143 -0.28 18.53 -1.77
CA LYS A 143 -0.85 17.44 -0.99
C LYS A 143 0.21 16.40 -0.59
N SER A 144 1.15 16.06 -1.48
CA SER A 144 2.31 15.21 -1.15
C SER A 144 3.07 15.75 0.04
N LEU A 145 3.40 17.04 0.01
CA LEU A 145 4.17 17.68 1.07
C LEU A 145 3.42 17.64 2.41
N LEU A 146 2.12 17.95 2.39
CA LEU A 146 1.28 17.88 3.60
C LEU A 146 1.18 16.45 4.16
N ILE A 147 1.02 15.44 3.30
CA ILE A 147 0.99 14.03 3.71
C ILE A 147 2.32 13.67 4.39
N LEU A 148 3.46 14.02 3.78
CA LEU A 148 4.76 13.70 4.33
C LEU A 148 5.07 14.44 5.63
N LEU A 149 4.71 15.73 5.73
CA LEU A 149 4.82 16.49 6.97
C LEU A 149 3.97 15.85 8.08
N SER A 150 2.73 15.45 7.76
CA SER A 150 1.85 14.79 8.72
C SER A 150 2.39 13.43 9.16
N ALA A 151 2.94 12.64 8.24
CA ALA A 151 3.55 11.35 8.54
C ALA A 151 4.81 11.52 9.40
N GLY A 152 5.69 12.48 9.05
CA GLY A 152 6.88 12.79 9.83
C GLY A 152 6.56 13.26 11.25
N LEU A 153 5.60 14.17 11.40
CA LEU A 153 5.14 14.63 12.71
C LEU A 153 4.53 13.48 13.53
N ALA A 154 3.79 12.58 12.88
CA ALA A 154 3.22 11.43 13.56
C ALA A 154 4.30 10.45 14.02
N VAL A 155 5.33 10.18 13.21
CA VAL A 155 6.48 9.38 13.63
C VAL A 155 7.18 10.01 14.83
N ILE A 156 7.43 11.32 14.82
CA ILE A 156 8.02 12.03 15.96
C ILE A 156 7.15 11.87 17.22
N ALA A 157 5.84 12.05 17.09
CA ALA A 157 4.91 11.90 18.21
C ALA A 157 4.91 10.46 18.78
N VAL A 158 4.91 9.45 17.90
CA VAL A 158 5.04 8.03 18.27
C VAL A 158 6.36 7.81 19.01
N SER A 159 7.47 8.31 18.47
CA SER A 159 8.81 8.15 19.05
C SER A 159 8.92 8.80 20.43
N ILE A 160 8.38 10.01 20.61
CA ILE A 160 8.36 10.69 21.91
C ILE A 160 7.54 9.88 22.91
N LEU A 161 6.36 9.39 22.53
CA LEU A 161 5.54 8.60 23.45
C LEU A 161 6.22 7.29 23.83
N SER A 162 6.83 6.60 22.87
CA SER A 162 7.63 5.39 23.11
C SER A 162 8.81 5.68 24.03
N ALA A 163 9.52 6.79 23.82
CA ALA A 163 10.64 7.21 24.65
C ALA A 163 10.21 7.50 26.10
N VAL A 164 9.11 8.23 26.29
CA VAL A 164 8.53 8.51 27.62
C VAL A 164 8.08 7.20 28.29
N GLY A 165 7.44 6.30 27.55
CA GLY A 165 7.02 4.98 28.04
C GLY A 165 8.19 4.08 28.43
N SER A 166 9.34 4.21 27.76
CA SER A 166 10.57 3.48 28.09
C SER A 166 11.42 4.16 29.18
N GLY A 167 11.32 5.48 29.32
CA GLY A 167 12.12 6.32 30.23
C GLY A 167 11.61 6.32 31.67
N THR A 168 10.39 5.83 31.92
CA THR A 168 9.97 5.49 33.27
C THR A 168 10.70 4.24 33.74
N LYS A 169 11.72 4.42 34.60
CA LYS A 169 12.30 3.38 35.50
C LYS A 169 11.28 2.80 36.50
N VAL A 170 10.00 2.72 36.11
CA VAL A 170 8.90 2.02 36.79
C VAL A 170 8.88 0.55 36.37
N LEU A 171 9.54 0.19 35.27
CA LEU A 171 9.73 -1.20 34.86
C LEU A 171 10.98 -1.77 35.52
N GLY A 172 10.80 -2.34 36.73
CA GLY A 172 11.77 -3.24 37.32
C GLY A 172 12.13 -4.39 36.36
N GLN A 173 13.28 -5.01 36.62
CA GLN A 173 13.84 -6.09 35.80
C GLN A 173 12.90 -7.31 35.65
N ASP A 174 11.85 -7.40 36.46
CA ASP A 174 10.70 -8.30 36.29
C ASP A 174 9.48 -7.58 35.68
N THR A 175 9.59 -7.19 34.41
CA THR A 175 8.41 -6.75 33.67
C THR A 175 7.51 -7.96 33.41
N GLY A 176 6.50 -8.14 34.26
CA GLY A 176 5.51 -9.21 34.11
C GLY A 176 4.92 -9.25 32.70
N SER A 177 4.63 -10.45 32.19
CA SER A 177 4.12 -10.68 30.83
C SER A 177 2.92 -9.79 30.48
N ALA A 178 2.03 -9.51 31.44
CA ALA A 178 0.88 -8.63 31.29
C ALA A 178 1.24 -7.19 30.89
N LEU A 179 2.30 -6.61 31.47
CA LEU A 179 2.71 -5.24 31.17
C LEU A 179 3.32 -5.13 29.76
N ARG A 180 4.06 -6.16 29.32
CA ARG A 180 4.58 -6.23 27.94
C ARG A 180 3.46 -6.34 26.90
N TRP A 181 2.44 -7.14 27.18
CA TRP A 181 1.24 -7.24 26.35
C TRP A 181 0.50 -5.90 26.29
N LEU A 182 0.36 -5.20 27.42
CA LEU A 182 -0.26 -3.88 27.48
C LEU A 182 0.50 -2.85 26.62
N ILE A 183 1.83 -2.78 26.73
CA ILE A 183 2.66 -1.87 25.94
C ILE A 183 2.52 -2.17 24.44
N THR A 184 2.55 -3.44 24.06
CA THR A 184 2.36 -3.86 22.66
C THR A 184 0.98 -3.44 22.14
N LEU A 185 -0.06 -3.67 22.93
CA LEU A 185 -1.42 -3.28 22.57
C LEU A 185 -1.55 -1.76 22.41
N VAL A 186 -1.03 -0.97 23.35
CA VAL A 186 -1.02 0.49 23.27
C VAL A 186 -0.26 0.97 22.04
N THR A 187 0.88 0.34 21.72
CA THR A 187 1.68 0.66 20.53
C THR A 187 0.88 0.39 19.26
N VAL A 188 0.23 -0.76 19.15
CA VAL A 188 -0.63 -1.11 18.00
C VAL A 188 -1.82 -0.16 17.88
N LEU A 189 -2.46 0.22 18.99
CA LEU A 189 -3.56 1.19 19.00
C LEU A 189 -3.12 2.57 18.51
N LEU A 190 -1.95 3.02 18.96
CA LEU A 190 -1.41 4.30 18.55
C LEU A 190 -0.97 4.30 17.10
N VAL A 191 -0.18 3.31 16.68
CA VAL A 191 0.29 3.18 15.29
C VAL A 191 -0.90 3.00 14.35
N GLY A 192 -1.86 2.14 14.70
CA GLY A 192 -3.09 1.95 13.96
C GLY A 192 -3.92 3.23 13.86
N GLY A 193 -4.06 3.99 14.96
CA GLY A 193 -4.76 5.27 14.97
C GLY A 193 -4.10 6.33 14.08
N VAL A 194 -2.77 6.47 14.17
CA VAL A 194 -1.97 7.35 13.31
C VAL A 194 -2.12 6.97 11.84
N LEU A 195 -1.92 5.70 11.52
CA LEU A 195 -2.05 5.19 10.14
C LEU A 195 -3.47 5.39 9.60
N SER A 196 -4.50 5.25 10.45
CA SER A 196 -5.89 5.51 10.07
C SER A 196 -6.09 6.96 9.63
N LEU A 197 -5.50 7.91 10.36
CA LEU A 197 -5.52 9.32 9.99
C LEU A 197 -4.74 9.57 8.69
N LEU A 198 -3.55 9.00 8.56
CA LEU A 198 -2.74 9.14 7.34
C LEU A 198 -3.47 8.57 6.11
N PHE A 199 -4.06 7.39 6.22
CA PHE A 199 -4.87 6.81 5.15
C PHE A 199 -6.05 7.70 4.80
N ARG A 200 -6.75 8.24 5.80
CA ARG A 200 -7.86 9.18 5.60
C ARG A 200 -7.42 10.45 4.86
N PHE A 201 -6.30 11.06 5.21
CA PHE A 201 -5.83 12.30 4.58
C PHE A 201 -5.23 12.08 3.19
N THR A 202 -4.64 10.91 2.96
CA THR A 202 -3.95 10.63 1.70
C THR A 202 -4.92 10.40 0.55
N VAL A 203 -6.06 9.71 0.78
CA VAL A 203 -7.00 9.40 -0.30
C VAL A 203 -7.66 10.69 -0.82
N SER A 204 -7.88 10.77 -2.13
CA SER A 204 -8.55 11.93 -2.78
C SER A 204 -10.07 11.95 -2.55
N ARG A 205 -10.62 10.96 -1.84
CA ARG A 205 -12.04 10.84 -1.50
C ARG A 205 -12.25 11.12 -0.01
N LYS A 206 -13.46 11.52 0.37
CA LYS A 206 -13.86 11.59 1.77
C LYS A 206 -13.99 10.16 2.32
N LEU A 207 -13.07 9.77 3.19
CA LEU A 207 -13.09 8.52 3.94
C LEU A 207 -13.36 8.85 5.41
N SER A 208 -14.26 8.12 6.06
CA SER A 208 -14.44 8.21 7.51
C SER A 208 -13.31 7.47 8.23
N PHE A 209 -13.07 7.80 9.51
CA PHE A 209 -12.05 7.11 10.30
C PHE A 209 -12.32 5.60 10.40
N ARG A 210 -13.61 5.22 10.55
CA ARG A 210 -14.04 3.81 10.64
C ARG A 210 -13.78 3.02 9.36
N GLU A 211 -13.81 3.68 8.20
CA GLU A 211 -13.50 3.05 6.92
C GLU A 211 -11.98 2.96 6.65
N ALA A 212 -11.17 3.83 7.27
CA ALA A 212 -9.71 3.82 7.14
C ALA A 212 -9.03 2.88 8.13
N ALA A 213 -9.67 2.66 9.29
CA ALA A 213 -9.07 1.96 10.41
C ALA A 213 -8.75 0.48 10.16
N PRO A 214 -9.63 -0.35 9.56
CA PRO A 214 -9.37 -1.79 9.43
C PRO A 214 -8.02 -2.09 8.76
N GLY A 215 -7.75 -1.46 7.63
CA GLY A 215 -6.50 -1.59 6.91
C GLY A 215 -5.30 -1.01 7.65
N ALA A 216 -5.46 0.12 8.34
CA ALA A 216 -4.41 0.72 9.14
C ALA A 216 -3.99 -0.18 10.33
N PHE A 217 -4.96 -0.84 10.96
CA PHE A 217 -4.71 -1.81 12.03
C PHE A 217 -4.07 -3.10 11.51
N VAL A 218 -4.44 -3.57 10.32
CA VAL A 218 -3.71 -4.68 9.65
C VAL A 218 -2.24 -4.30 9.46
N VAL A 219 -1.93 -3.09 8.99
CA VAL A 219 -0.55 -2.62 8.84
C VAL A 219 0.17 -2.57 10.19
N ALA A 220 -0.47 -2.06 11.24
CA ALA A 220 0.11 -1.99 12.58
C ALA A 220 0.46 -3.40 13.13
N ILE A 221 -0.42 -4.38 12.90
CA ILE A 221 -0.17 -5.78 13.31
C ILE A 221 0.97 -6.39 12.48
N LEU A 222 0.97 -6.21 11.16
CA LEU A 222 2.04 -6.68 10.29
C LEU A 222 3.39 -6.05 10.67
N TRP A 223 3.39 -4.79 11.12
CA TRP A 223 4.57 -4.09 11.59
C TRP A 223 5.12 -4.69 12.89
N GLN A 224 4.25 -5.05 13.82
CA GLN A 224 4.65 -5.79 15.02
C GLN A 224 5.26 -7.16 14.67
N GLY A 225 4.67 -7.87 13.72
CA GLY A 225 5.20 -9.13 13.20
C GLY A 225 6.58 -8.95 12.58
N LEU A 226 6.76 -7.91 11.77
CA LEU A 226 8.06 -7.58 11.16
C LEU A 226 9.13 -7.27 12.22
N GLN A 227 8.78 -6.52 13.27
CA GLN A 227 9.71 -6.25 14.38
C GLN A 227 10.10 -7.51 15.13
N PHE A 228 9.14 -8.40 15.39
CA PHE A 228 9.40 -9.69 16.04
C PHE A 228 10.36 -10.55 15.22
N ILE A 229 10.06 -10.73 13.92
CA ILE A 229 10.90 -11.49 12.99
C ILE A 229 12.29 -10.84 12.86
N GLY A 230 12.34 -9.52 12.73
CA GLY A 230 13.60 -8.77 12.62
C GLY A 230 14.48 -8.91 13.87
N THR A 231 13.89 -8.87 15.06
CA THR A 231 14.60 -9.07 16.34
C THR A 231 15.11 -10.50 16.46
N TYR A 232 14.28 -11.48 16.13
CA TYR A 232 14.67 -12.89 16.12
C TYR A 232 15.84 -13.13 15.16
N TYR A 233 15.74 -12.65 13.93
CA TYR A 233 16.79 -12.74 12.92
C TYR A 233 18.09 -12.06 13.38
N ALA A 234 18.01 -10.84 13.91
CA ALA A 234 19.18 -10.09 14.36
C ALA A 234 19.89 -10.75 15.55
N THR A 235 19.16 -11.43 16.43
CA THR A 235 19.73 -12.08 17.62
C THR A 235 20.28 -13.48 17.35
N HIS A 236 19.75 -14.20 16.35
CA HIS A 236 20.10 -15.60 16.08
C HIS A 236 20.92 -15.81 14.80
N VAL A 237 20.88 -14.88 13.85
CA VAL A 237 21.48 -15.06 12.51
C VAL A 237 22.62 -14.06 12.25
N LEU A 238 22.66 -12.91 12.94
CA LEU A 238 23.69 -11.88 12.73
C LEU A 238 25.00 -12.10 13.52
N THR A 239 25.22 -13.28 14.07
CA THR A 239 26.53 -13.69 14.59
C THR A 239 27.37 -14.25 13.45
N GLU A 240 28.48 -13.55 13.15
CA GLU A 240 29.49 -13.82 12.13
C GLU A 240 29.16 -13.33 10.70
N THR A 241 29.56 -12.10 10.37
CA THR A 241 29.78 -11.74 8.97
C THR A 241 30.99 -10.81 8.79
N SER A 242 31.85 -11.20 7.86
CA SER A 242 33.16 -10.65 7.55
C SER A 242 33.15 -9.16 7.13
N ASN A 243 34.30 -8.52 7.33
CA ASN A 243 34.49 -7.06 7.30
C ASN A 243 34.42 -6.39 5.91
N MET A 244 33.96 -7.05 4.84
CA MET A 244 34.04 -6.50 3.47
C MET A 244 32.70 -6.15 2.79
N ASN A 245 31.53 -6.57 3.31
CA ASN A 245 30.22 -6.34 2.66
C ASN A 245 29.22 -5.50 3.47
N LYS A 246 29.65 -4.81 4.54
CA LYS A 246 28.76 -4.11 5.47
C LYS A 246 27.93 -2.99 4.82
N THR A 247 28.53 -2.18 3.94
CA THR A 247 27.81 -1.10 3.25
C THR A 247 26.80 -1.63 2.23
N PHE A 248 27.18 -2.62 1.43
CA PHE A 248 26.25 -3.27 0.48
C PHE A 248 25.10 -3.95 1.20
N GLY A 249 25.39 -4.69 2.28
CA GLY A 249 24.37 -5.31 3.12
C GLY A 249 23.43 -4.30 3.78
N LEU A 250 23.95 -3.15 4.23
CA LEU A 250 23.13 -2.07 4.79
C LEU A 250 22.18 -1.48 3.74
N VAL A 251 22.68 -1.17 2.55
CA VAL A 251 21.85 -0.59 1.47
C VAL A 251 20.78 -1.57 1.02
N LEU A 252 21.15 -2.83 0.76
CA LEU A 252 20.18 -3.87 0.35
C LEU A 252 19.17 -4.18 1.46
N GLY A 253 19.61 -4.24 2.71
CA GLY A 253 18.73 -4.40 3.87
C GLY A 253 17.75 -3.24 4.03
N LEU A 254 18.21 -2.01 3.81
CA LEU A 254 17.37 -0.81 3.85
C LEU A 254 16.33 -0.80 2.72
N ILE A 255 16.73 -1.13 1.50
CA ILE A 255 15.78 -1.28 0.38
C ILE A 255 14.76 -2.38 0.68
N GLY A 256 15.22 -3.53 1.20
CA GLY A 256 14.38 -4.67 1.56
C GLY A 256 13.33 -4.31 2.62
N ILE A 257 13.73 -3.65 3.71
CA ILE A 257 12.79 -3.29 4.79
C ILE A 257 11.79 -2.23 4.34
N ILE A 258 12.21 -1.26 3.51
CA ILE A 258 11.31 -0.26 2.92
C ILE A 258 10.32 -0.94 1.97
N TYR A 259 10.77 -1.92 1.18
CA TYR A 259 9.91 -2.68 0.29
C TYR A 259 8.84 -3.46 1.06
N VAL A 260 9.24 -4.19 2.10
CA VAL A 260 8.30 -4.91 2.97
C VAL A 260 7.31 -3.95 3.61
N ALA A 261 7.76 -2.82 4.14
CA ALA A 261 6.89 -1.78 4.70
C ALA A 261 5.90 -1.23 3.65
N SER A 262 6.36 -1.02 2.42
CA SER A 262 5.52 -0.56 1.30
C SER A 262 4.46 -1.59 0.91
N VAL A 263 4.84 -2.87 0.85
CA VAL A 263 3.90 -3.99 0.61
C VAL A 263 2.84 -4.06 1.71
N MET A 264 3.25 -3.99 2.98
CA MET A 264 2.33 -3.98 4.11
C MET A 264 1.34 -2.83 4.02
N ALA A 265 1.83 -1.61 3.74
CA ALA A 265 0.98 -0.44 3.57
C ALA A 265 -0.04 -0.64 2.45
N LEU A 266 0.36 -1.20 1.31
CA LEU A 266 -0.55 -1.51 0.20
C LEU A 266 -1.57 -2.58 0.59
N ILE A 267 -1.18 -3.64 1.30
CA ILE A 267 -2.13 -4.63 1.84
C ILE A 267 -3.19 -3.93 2.70
N GLY A 268 -2.78 -3.04 3.60
CA GLY A 268 -3.72 -2.24 4.40
C GLY A 268 -4.67 -1.39 3.55
N ILE A 269 -4.15 -0.74 2.52
CA ILE A 269 -4.98 0.02 1.57
C ILE A 269 -6.00 -0.90 0.89
N GLN A 270 -5.58 -2.07 0.42
CA GLN A 270 -6.47 -3.03 -0.23
C GLN A 270 -7.54 -3.57 0.70
N VAL A 271 -7.21 -3.85 1.97
CA VAL A 271 -8.19 -4.21 3.01
C VAL A 271 -9.28 -3.15 3.11
N ASN A 272 -8.91 -1.87 3.20
CA ASN A 272 -9.89 -0.78 3.26
C ASN A 272 -10.78 -0.73 2.01
N VAL A 273 -10.21 -0.88 0.82
CA VAL A 273 -11.01 -0.82 -0.41
C VAL A 273 -11.96 -2.01 -0.50
N VAL A 274 -11.48 -3.23 -0.22
CA VAL A 274 -12.29 -4.45 -0.29
C VAL A 274 -13.46 -4.40 0.69
N LEU A 275 -13.23 -3.92 1.92
CA LEU A 275 -14.28 -3.80 2.93
C LEU A 275 -15.28 -2.69 2.57
N VAL A 276 -14.81 -1.51 2.18
CA VAL A 276 -15.70 -0.37 1.88
C VAL A 276 -16.52 -0.63 0.62
N ARG A 277 -15.92 -1.20 -0.43
CA ARG A 277 -16.61 -1.50 -1.69
C ARG A 277 -17.25 -2.87 -1.73
N HIS A 278 -17.14 -3.64 -0.65
CA HIS A 278 -17.69 -4.99 -0.53
C HIS A 278 -17.26 -5.88 -1.71
N LEU A 279 -15.97 -5.88 -2.05
CA LEU A 279 -15.41 -6.61 -3.21
C LEU A 279 -15.18 -8.10 -2.93
N TRP A 280 -16.01 -8.70 -2.08
CA TRP A 280 -15.98 -10.12 -1.72
C TRP A 280 -17.42 -10.67 -1.68
N PRO A 281 -17.63 -11.98 -1.87
CA PRO A 281 -16.67 -12.99 -2.32
C PRO A 281 -16.32 -12.88 -3.81
N ARG A 282 -15.09 -13.20 -4.19
CA ARG A 282 -14.59 -13.28 -5.58
C ARG A 282 -14.63 -14.73 -6.07
N ALA A 283 -14.86 -14.97 -7.36
CA ALA A 283 -14.75 -16.29 -7.95
C ALA A 283 -13.28 -16.75 -8.02
N LEU A 284 -12.99 -17.93 -7.47
CA LEU A 284 -11.62 -18.41 -7.21
C LEU A 284 -10.78 -18.66 -8.49
N LEU A 285 -11.44 -18.99 -9.59
CA LEU A 285 -10.76 -19.30 -10.85
C LEU A 285 -10.53 -18.08 -11.75
N THR A 286 -11.03 -16.90 -11.37
CA THR A 286 -10.91 -15.67 -12.18
C THR A 286 -9.49 -15.29 -12.59
N PRO A 287 -8.42 -15.54 -11.81
CA PRO A 287 -7.07 -15.22 -12.25
C PRO A 287 -6.48 -16.24 -13.24
N PHE A 288 -7.11 -17.40 -13.40
CA PHE A 288 -6.55 -18.56 -14.11
C PHE A 288 -7.29 -18.90 -15.40
N THR A 289 -8.57 -18.55 -15.51
CA THR A 289 -9.40 -18.85 -16.68
C THR A 289 -10.58 -17.90 -16.80
N ASP A 290 -10.99 -17.62 -18.04
CA ASP A 290 -12.18 -16.83 -18.37
C ASP A 290 -13.47 -17.67 -18.29
N ALA A 291 -13.35 -19.00 -18.18
CA ALA A 291 -14.46 -19.93 -18.05
C ALA A 291 -15.03 -19.95 -16.61
N VAL A 292 -15.50 -18.79 -16.12
CA VAL A 292 -15.98 -18.60 -14.75
C VAL A 292 -17.26 -17.76 -14.71
N GLU A 293 -18.15 -18.12 -13.79
CA GLU A 293 -19.27 -17.26 -13.44
C GLU A 293 -18.81 -16.16 -12.47
N LEU A 294 -18.74 -14.93 -12.99
CA LEU A 294 -18.38 -13.76 -12.22
C LEU A 294 -19.42 -13.45 -11.14
N THR A 295 -18.95 -13.25 -9.91
CA THR A 295 -19.76 -12.74 -8.81
C THR A 295 -20.07 -11.24 -9.00
N GLU A 296 -21.03 -10.72 -8.22
CA GLU A 296 -21.28 -9.28 -8.08
C GLU A 296 -20.03 -8.49 -7.64
N ALA A 297 -19.17 -9.09 -6.82
CA ALA A 297 -17.91 -8.46 -6.41
C ALA A 297 -16.88 -8.43 -7.55
N ASP A 298 -16.85 -9.47 -8.39
CA ASP A 298 -16.03 -9.52 -9.61
C ASP A 298 -16.42 -8.39 -10.57
N ARG A 299 -17.71 -8.35 -10.92
CA ARG A 299 -18.29 -7.33 -11.81
C ARG A 299 -18.04 -5.91 -11.30
N ARG A 300 -18.22 -5.66 -9.99
CA ARG A 300 -17.96 -4.33 -9.39
C ARG A 300 -16.50 -3.92 -9.47
N ALA A 301 -15.54 -4.82 -9.21
CA ALA A 301 -14.13 -4.41 -9.28
C ALA A 301 -13.70 -4.18 -10.73
N TYR A 302 -14.05 -5.09 -11.65
CA TYR A 302 -13.69 -4.94 -13.08
C TYR A 302 -14.32 -3.70 -13.70
N THR A 303 -15.58 -3.41 -13.36
CA THR A 303 -16.21 -2.14 -13.74
C THR A 303 -15.46 -0.94 -13.16
N GLY A 304 -14.99 -1.04 -11.92
CA GLY A 304 -14.16 -0.03 -11.28
C GLY A 304 -12.82 0.19 -12.01
N TYR A 305 -12.17 -0.88 -12.46
CA TYR A 305 -10.89 -0.81 -13.18
C TYR A 305 -11.04 -0.11 -14.53
N ALA A 306 -12.08 -0.46 -15.29
CA ALA A 306 -12.39 0.20 -16.56
C ALA A 306 -12.72 1.69 -16.35
N ARG A 307 -13.60 2.02 -15.41
CA ARG A 307 -13.97 3.41 -15.10
C ARG A 307 -12.79 4.24 -14.57
N ALA A 308 -11.80 3.61 -13.94
CA ALA A 308 -10.57 4.30 -13.51
C ALA A 308 -9.74 4.83 -14.69
N GLN A 309 -9.90 4.25 -15.89
CA GLN A 309 -9.19 4.70 -17.08
C GLN A 309 -9.76 5.98 -17.69
N ARG A 310 -10.93 6.46 -17.25
CA ARG A 310 -11.54 7.69 -17.78
C ARG A 310 -10.61 8.90 -17.68
N HIS A 311 -10.30 9.54 -18.81
CA HIS A 311 -9.38 10.67 -18.94
C HIS A 311 -10.10 12.02 -18.99
N LYS A 312 -11.34 12.08 -19.45
CA LYS A 312 -12.11 13.33 -19.56
C LYS A 312 -13.37 13.33 -18.69
N GLY A 313 -13.80 14.53 -18.28
CA GLY A 313 -15.03 14.72 -17.49
C GLY A 313 -16.31 14.30 -18.23
N PHE A 314 -16.30 14.48 -19.55
CA PHE A 314 -17.40 14.17 -20.46
C PHE A 314 -17.29 12.77 -21.08
N GLU A 315 -16.30 11.98 -20.70
CA GLU A 315 -16.13 10.61 -21.19
C GLU A 315 -16.98 9.64 -20.35
N THR A 316 -17.73 8.77 -21.02
CA THR A 316 -18.55 7.74 -20.39
C THR A 316 -17.92 6.38 -20.67
N VAL A 317 -17.78 5.56 -19.62
CA VAL A 317 -17.25 4.19 -19.71
C VAL A 317 -18.30 3.25 -19.15
N ASP A 318 -18.98 2.54 -20.05
CA ASP A 318 -19.94 1.49 -19.74
C ASP A 318 -19.30 0.11 -19.89
N VAL A 319 -19.61 -0.78 -18.96
CA VAL A 319 -19.03 -2.12 -18.89
C VAL A 319 -20.17 -3.12 -18.80
N THR A 320 -20.24 -4.00 -19.78
CA THR A 320 -21.16 -5.13 -19.82
C THR A 320 -20.36 -6.42 -19.72
N PHE A 321 -20.96 -7.45 -19.14
CA PHE A 321 -20.40 -8.79 -19.12
C PHE A 321 -21.46 -9.72 -19.67
N ASP A 322 -21.29 -10.11 -20.93
CA ASP A 322 -22.09 -11.14 -21.56
C ASP A 322 -21.71 -12.50 -20.94
N GLY A 323 -22.67 -13.40 -20.78
CA GLY A 323 -22.43 -14.71 -20.17
C GLY A 323 -21.39 -15.53 -20.94
N LEU A 324 -20.95 -16.67 -20.37
CA LEU A 324 -20.14 -17.63 -21.12
C LEU A 324 -20.81 -17.90 -22.47
N PRO A 325 -20.08 -17.92 -23.60
CA PRO A 325 -20.62 -18.41 -24.85
C PRO A 325 -21.25 -19.77 -24.52
N SER A 326 -22.56 -19.88 -24.70
CA SER A 326 -23.25 -21.15 -24.54
C SER A 326 -22.44 -22.17 -25.34
N VAL A 327 -21.94 -23.21 -24.68
CA VAL A 327 -21.41 -24.39 -25.36
C VAL A 327 -22.41 -24.72 -26.47
N PRO A 328 -22.02 -24.79 -27.75
CA PRO A 328 -22.95 -25.13 -28.81
C PRO A 328 -23.70 -26.39 -28.39
N GLN A 329 -25.03 -26.29 -28.33
CA GLN A 329 -25.87 -27.45 -28.09
C GLN A 329 -25.83 -28.31 -29.34
N GLU A 330 -24.79 -29.13 -29.46
CA GLU A 330 -24.55 -30.07 -30.55
C GLU A 330 -24.16 -31.40 -29.87
N ALA A 331 -24.98 -32.45 -29.81
CA ALA A 331 -26.12 -32.83 -30.61
C ALA A 331 -27.29 -33.30 -29.72
N ALA A 332 -28.47 -32.70 -29.90
CA ALA A 332 -29.69 -33.46 -29.71
C ALA A 332 -29.75 -34.53 -30.81
N ALA A 333 -29.95 -35.78 -30.40
CA ALA A 333 -30.00 -36.95 -31.26
C ALA A 333 -30.97 -36.76 -32.45
N PRO A 334 -30.73 -37.43 -33.60
CA PRO A 334 -31.62 -37.36 -34.75
C PRO A 334 -32.91 -38.10 -34.41
N GLY A 335 -33.98 -37.35 -34.27
CA GLY A 335 -35.34 -37.86 -34.12
C GLY A 335 -36.27 -36.90 -34.82
N ASP A 336 -36.45 -37.11 -36.12
CA ASP A 336 -37.75 -37.28 -36.78
C ASP A 336 -37.57 -37.05 -38.29
N THR A 337 -37.40 -38.13 -39.03
CA THR A 337 -37.61 -38.13 -40.49
C THR A 337 -39.12 -38.09 -40.72
N GLY A 338 -39.67 -36.90 -40.72
CA GLY A 338 -41.02 -36.60 -41.17
C GLY A 338 -40.97 -36.03 -42.58
N ASP A 339 -41.74 -36.66 -43.45
CA ASP A 339 -41.74 -36.61 -44.91
C ASP A 339 -41.92 -35.23 -45.57
N ALA A 340 -41.52 -35.21 -46.83
CA ALA A 340 -41.51 -34.11 -47.78
C ALA A 340 -42.86 -33.41 -48.00
N ASP A 341 -42.83 -32.08 -48.21
CA ASP A 341 -43.27 -31.49 -49.48
C ASP A 341 -42.86 -30.01 -49.56
N GLU A 342 -41.97 -29.70 -50.49
CA GLU A 342 -41.80 -28.36 -51.06
C GLU A 342 -42.51 -28.38 -52.42
N PRO A 343 -43.11 -27.26 -52.85
CA PRO A 343 -42.65 -26.76 -54.13
C PRO A 343 -42.20 -25.31 -54.06
N THR A 344 -41.12 -25.10 -54.80
CA THR A 344 -40.29 -23.92 -55.01
C THR A 344 -41.03 -22.82 -55.82
N PRO A 345 -40.42 -21.64 -56.03
CA PRO A 345 -41.11 -20.36 -56.11
C PRO A 345 -41.33 -19.88 -57.55
N GLU A 346 -42.44 -19.18 -57.78
CA GLU A 346 -42.66 -18.46 -59.04
C GLU A 346 -42.56 -16.96 -58.81
N ALA A 347 -41.52 -16.39 -59.41
CA ALA A 347 -41.36 -14.96 -59.60
C ALA A 347 -42.30 -14.49 -60.71
N ASP A 348 -43.09 -13.44 -60.50
CA ASP A 348 -43.00 -12.30 -61.43
C ASP A 348 -43.58 -10.98 -60.90
N ARG A 349 -42.94 -9.96 -61.45
CA ARG A 349 -43.09 -8.51 -61.46
C ARG A 349 -44.48 -7.87 -61.38
N LYS A 350 -44.40 -6.68 -60.77
CA LYS A 350 -44.99 -5.38 -61.18
C LYS A 350 -46.49 -5.15 -60.98
N ALA A 351 -46.81 -4.18 -60.11
CA ALA A 351 -47.24 -2.82 -60.47
C ALA A 351 -48.34 -2.27 -59.55
N GLY A 352 -48.27 -0.96 -59.26
CA GLY A 352 -49.40 -0.14 -58.82
C GLY A 352 -49.28 0.32 -57.36
N ARG A 353 -48.76 1.52 -57.08
CA ARG A 353 -49.52 2.78 -56.99
C ARG A 353 -50.73 2.69 -56.05
N ALA A 354 -50.56 3.24 -54.84
CA ALA A 354 -51.39 4.32 -54.31
C ALA A 354 -50.57 5.09 -53.28
#